data_AF-A0A1E7IVA9-F1
#
_entry.id   AF-A0A1E7IVA9-F1
#
_cell.length_a   1.000
_cell.length_b   1.000
_cell.length_c   1.000
_cell.angle_alpha   90.00
_cell.angle_beta   90.00
_cell.angle_gamma   90.00
#
_symmetry.space_group_name_H-M   'P 1'
#
loop_
_entity.id
_entity.type
_entity.pdbx_description
1 polymer ?
#
loop_
_entity_poly.entity_id
_entity_poly.type
_entity_poly.pdbx_seq_one_letter_code
_entity_poly.pdbx_strand_id
1 'polypeptide(L)'
;MTRFLSLLIALLIGLLSPQICAGKGEPAFRYLNDPQLKWEDERLTGELKNVPVRDLLEELSRKEGFQLEIVGDLDQKLDISFDHLTLEQSIKKIMRLTNLSHVMILDVEGQPEDKALYRINKLIVCQKGKKARSSRTHHTPPVREKRRVEKKPSPDDEGEEAISSPPEPSGAPRERPKATPRKSEVEFEGSPEDLKGYVEEMSREGRISPEEYEMILEQMEGGKK
;
A
#
# COMPACT_ATOMS: atom_id res chain seq x y z
N MET A 1 48.30 -31.96 -23.81
CA MET A 1 46.83 -32.21 -23.86
C MET A 1 45.99 -31.06 -23.29
N THR A 2 46.54 -29.87 -23.04
CA THR A 2 45.80 -28.73 -22.43
C THR A 2 45.19 -27.76 -23.43
N ARG A 3 45.57 -27.83 -24.72
CA ARG A 3 45.06 -26.91 -25.76
C ARG A 3 43.70 -27.29 -26.35
N PHE A 4 43.27 -28.54 -26.18
CA PHE A 4 41.94 -28.99 -26.63
C PHE A 4 40.81 -28.61 -25.64
N LEU A 5 41.13 -28.43 -24.35
CA LEU A 5 40.12 -28.10 -23.33
C LEU A 5 39.64 -26.64 -23.45
N SER A 6 40.51 -25.72 -23.88
CA SER A 6 40.17 -24.30 -24.06
C SER A 6 39.20 -24.06 -25.21
N LEU A 7 39.21 -24.90 -26.24
CA LEU A 7 38.33 -24.76 -27.40
C LEU A 7 36.92 -25.31 -27.12
N LEU A 8 36.79 -26.26 -26.20
CA LEU A 8 35.49 -26.83 -25.81
C LEU A 8 34.70 -25.88 -24.89
N ILE A 9 35.38 -25.10 -24.04
CA ILE A 9 34.74 -24.11 -23.17
C ILE A 9 34.20 -22.92 -23.99
N ALA A 10 34.94 -22.47 -25.01
CA ALA A 10 34.46 -21.41 -25.90
C ALA A 10 33.23 -21.85 -26.72
N LEU A 11 33.12 -23.13 -27.08
CA LEU A 11 31.98 -23.67 -27.82
C LEU A 11 30.71 -23.79 -26.94
N LEU A 12 30.87 -24.09 -25.65
CA LEU A 12 29.75 -24.19 -24.70
C LEU A 12 29.14 -22.83 -24.34
N ILE A 13 29.92 -21.75 -24.33
CA ILE A 13 29.40 -20.39 -24.07
C ILE A 13 28.58 -19.87 -25.26
N GLY A 14 28.88 -20.29 -26.49
CA GLY A 14 28.09 -19.92 -27.68
C GLY A 14 26.71 -20.59 -27.78
N LEU A 15 26.54 -21.76 -27.16
CA LEU A 15 25.28 -22.52 -27.18
C LEU A 15 24.31 -22.14 -26.04
N LEU A 16 24.78 -21.38 -25.05
CA LEU A 16 23.92 -20.63 -24.12
C LEU A 16 23.63 -19.23 -24.67
N SER A 17 23.33 -19.13 -25.97
CA SER A 17 22.59 -17.97 -26.44
C SER A 17 21.26 -17.99 -25.67
N PRO A 18 20.96 -17.01 -24.79
CA PRO A 18 19.62 -16.91 -24.26
C PRO A 18 18.72 -16.81 -25.48
N GLN A 19 17.83 -17.78 -25.65
CA GLN A 19 16.70 -17.57 -26.52
C GLN A 19 15.98 -16.40 -25.89
N ILE A 20 16.26 -15.20 -26.42
CA ILE A 20 15.43 -14.03 -26.23
C ILE A 20 14.12 -14.47 -26.85
N CYS A 21 13.23 -14.95 -25.99
CA CYS A 21 11.85 -15.22 -26.31
C CYS A 21 11.32 -13.96 -27.00
N ALA A 22 11.21 -14.02 -28.32
CA ALA A 22 10.35 -13.16 -29.11
C ALA A 22 8.90 -13.54 -28.76
N GLY A 23 8.53 -13.31 -27.51
CA GLY A 23 7.19 -13.53 -26.98
C GLY A 23 6.49 -12.19 -26.93
N LYS A 24 5.46 -12.03 -27.77
CA LYS A 24 4.37 -11.06 -27.65
C LYS A 24 4.78 -9.68 -27.12
N GLY A 25 5.03 -8.77 -28.06
CA GLY A 25 5.25 -7.32 -27.89
C GLY A 25 5.25 -6.84 -26.45
N GLU A 26 6.44 -6.48 -25.96
CA GLU A 26 6.59 -5.73 -24.72
C GLU A 26 5.47 -4.70 -24.62
N PRO A 27 4.78 -4.59 -23.47
CA PRO A 27 3.95 -3.44 -23.22
C PRO A 27 4.90 -2.24 -23.19
N ALA A 28 5.04 -1.58 -24.34
CA ALA A 28 5.71 -0.31 -24.45
C ALA A 28 5.09 0.59 -23.38
N PHE A 29 5.93 1.22 -22.55
CA PHE A 29 5.48 2.13 -21.50
C PHE A 29 4.48 3.12 -22.11
N ARG A 30 3.18 2.97 -21.81
CA ARG A 30 2.11 3.74 -22.45
C ARG A 30 1.93 5.06 -21.73
N TYR A 31 2.02 5.03 -20.41
CA TYR A 31 1.74 6.19 -19.57
C TYR A 31 3.02 6.94 -19.24
N LEU A 32 4.14 6.23 -19.01
CA LEU A 32 5.42 6.88 -18.72
C LEU A 32 6.10 7.51 -19.93
N ASN A 33 5.66 7.18 -21.15
CA ASN A 33 6.09 7.85 -22.39
C ASN A 33 5.11 8.93 -22.86
N ASP A 34 4.07 9.26 -22.07
CA ASP A 34 3.17 10.36 -22.41
C ASP A 34 3.98 11.67 -22.46
N PRO A 35 3.88 12.48 -23.54
CA PRO A 35 4.61 13.74 -23.66
C PRO A 35 4.26 14.75 -22.54
N GLN A 36 3.14 14.57 -21.85
CA GLN A 36 2.75 15.37 -20.69
C GLN A 36 3.52 14.98 -19.43
N LEU A 37 4.24 13.86 -19.44
CA LEU A 37 4.99 13.33 -18.32
C LEU A 37 6.49 13.44 -18.59
N LYS A 38 7.21 14.08 -17.68
CA LYS A 38 8.65 14.27 -17.73
C LYS A 38 9.33 13.60 -16.54
N TRP A 39 10.43 12.93 -16.83
CA TRP A 39 11.31 12.31 -15.85
C TRP A 39 12.67 13.01 -15.91
N GLU A 40 12.88 13.97 -15.01
CA GLU A 40 14.09 14.81 -14.97
C GLU A 40 14.63 14.81 -13.55
N ASP A 41 15.95 14.67 -13.38
CA ASP A 41 16.61 14.63 -12.07
C ASP A 41 15.97 13.65 -11.07
N GLU A 42 15.65 12.44 -11.53
CA GLU A 42 14.99 11.39 -10.75
C GLU A 42 13.61 11.78 -10.20
N ARG A 43 12.98 12.77 -10.83
CA ARG A 43 11.71 13.34 -10.41
C ARG A 43 10.71 13.38 -11.54
N LEU A 44 9.47 13.12 -11.16
CA LEU A 44 8.32 13.04 -12.02
C LEU A 44 7.54 14.35 -11.98
N THR A 45 7.30 14.91 -13.16
CA THR A 45 6.48 16.11 -13.36
C THR A 45 5.52 15.88 -14.52
N GLY A 46 4.26 16.25 -14.37
CA GLY A 46 3.27 16.09 -15.45
C GLY A 46 1.86 15.79 -14.97
N GLU A 47 0.97 15.45 -15.89
CA GLU A 47 -0.39 15.05 -15.59
C GLU A 47 -0.78 13.78 -16.36
N LEU A 48 -1.50 12.90 -15.70
CA LEU A 48 -2.06 11.67 -16.27
C LEU A 48 -3.56 11.61 -15.94
N LYS A 49 -4.38 11.28 -16.94
CA LYS A 49 -5.84 11.18 -16.79
C LYS A 49 -6.33 9.79 -17.16
N ASN A 50 -7.31 9.31 -16.39
CA ASN A 50 -8.03 8.07 -16.60
C ASN A 50 -7.11 6.84 -16.72
N VAL A 51 -6.02 6.81 -15.93
CA VAL A 51 -4.99 5.79 -16.01
C VAL A 51 -5.31 4.62 -15.07
N PRO A 52 -5.31 3.36 -15.55
CA PRO A 52 -5.43 2.18 -14.70
C PRO A 52 -4.29 2.13 -13.67
N VAL A 53 -4.64 2.02 -12.38
CA VAL A 53 -3.66 2.03 -11.28
C VAL A 53 -2.67 0.87 -11.41
N ARG A 54 -3.16 -0.32 -11.78
CA ARG A 54 -2.33 -1.52 -12.00
C ARG A 54 -1.24 -1.25 -13.03
N ASP A 55 -1.62 -0.80 -14.22
CA ASP A 55 -0.69 -0.60 -15.32
C ASP A 55 0.36 0.48 -14.98
N LEU A 56 -0.05 1.57 -14.33
CA LEU A 56 0.88 2.63 -13.92
C LEU A 56 1.92 2.11 -12.93
N LEU A 57 1.51 1.30 -11.94
CA LEU A 57 2.44 0.72 -10.97
C LEU A 57 3.38 -0.31 -11.62
N GLU A 58 2.88 -1.11 -12.56
CA GLU A 58 3.71 -2.04 -13.33
C GLU A 58 4.75 -1.29 -14.18
N GLU A 59 4.37 -0.19 -14.82
CA GLU A 59 5.30 0.65 -15.58
C GLU A 59 6.37 1.28 -14.67
N LEU A 60 5.98 1.81 -13.51
CA LEU A 60 6.94 2.34 -12.52
C LEU A 60 7.89 1.26 -12.02
N SER A 61 7.37 0.06 -11.72
CA SER A 61 8.15 -1.11 -11.29
C SER A 61 9.19 -1.52 -12.33
N ARG A 62 8.80 -1.59 -13.61
CA ARG A 62 9.73 -1.92 -14.69
C ARG A 62 10.75 -0.82 -14.94
N LYS A 63 10.34 0.45 -14.90
CA LYS A 63 11.23 1.58 -15.14
C LYS A 63 12.35 1.66 -14.11
N GLU A 64 12.02 1.41 -12.84
CA GLU A 64 12.96 1.60 -11.72
C GLU A 64 13.55 0.27 -11.21
N GLY A 65 13.06 -0.86 -11.72
CA GLY A 65 13.60 -2.19 -11.47
C GLY A 65 13.27 -2.76 -10.08
N PHE A 66 12.14 -2.37 -9.48
CA PHE A 66 11.69 -2.92 -8.18
C PHE A 66 10.63 -4.01 -8.36
N GLN A 67 10.56 -4.96 -7.41
CA GLN A 67 9.56 -6.01 -7.43
C GLN A 67 8.18 -5.46 -7.00
N LEU A 68 7.16 -5.66 -7.83
CA LEU A 68 5.78 -5.31 -7.52
C LEU A 68 4.95 -6.55 -7.22
N GLU A 69 4.26 -6.55 -6.08
CA GLU A 69 3.30 -7.58 -5.68
C GLU A 69 1.93 -6.93 -5.42
N ILE A 70 0.89 -7.41 -6.09
CA ILE A 70 -0.47 -6.88 -5.97
C ILE A 70 -1.36 -7.96 -5.36
N VAL A 71 -1.92 -7.65 -4.19
CA VAL A 71 -2.88 -8.51 -3.48
C VAL A 71 -4.29 -7.95 -3.66
N GLY A 72 -5.05 -8.60 -4.53
CA GLY A 72 -6.43 -8.24 -4.89
C GLY A 72 -6.58 -7.59 -6.27
N ASP A 73 -7.76 -7.04 -6.53
CA ASP A 73 -8.11 -6.46 -7.83
C ASP A 73 -7.95 -4.93 -7.82
N LEU A 74 -7.09 -4.42 -8.72
CA LEU A 74 -6.79 -3.00 -8.91
C LEU A 74 -7.46 -2.45 -10.18
N ASP A 75 -8.78 -2.58 -10.29
CA ASP A 75 -9.55 -2.15 -11.47
C ASP A 75 -9.85 -0.64 -11.52
N GLN A 76 -9.37 0.10 -10.53
CA GLN A 76 -9.59 1.53 -10.40
C GLN A 76 -8.70 2.31 -11.38
N LYS A 77 -9.26 3.39 -11.91
CA LYS A 77 -8.57 4.37 -12.74
C LYS A 77 -8.38 5.65 -11.95
N LEU A 78 -7.33 6.40 -12.26
CA LEU A 78 -6.97 7.57 -11.49
C LEU A 78 -6.56 8.75 -12.39
N ASP A 79 -6.86 9.95 -11.92
CA ASP A 79 -6.35 11.21 -12.45
C ASP A 79 -5.30 11.74 -11.45
N ILE A 80 -4.08 12.01 -11.92
CA ILE A 80 -2.96 12.45 -11.07
C ILE A 80 -2.09 13.46 -11.78
N SER A 81 -1.73 14.50 -11.04
CA SER A 81 -0.62 15.38 -11.39
C SER A 81 0.61 15.04 -10.55
N PHE A 82 1.80 15.19 -11.12
CA PHE A 82 3.08 15.11 -10.44
C PHE A 82 3.74 16.49 -10.53
N ASP A 83 4.24 16.96 -9.40
CA ASP A 83 4.91 18.25 -9.27
C ASP A 83 6.30 17.99 -8.69
N HIS A 84 7.24 17.61 -9.56
CA HIS A 84 8.63 17.35 -9.23
C HIS A 84 8.82 16.33 -8.08
N LEU A 85 8.05 15.23 -8.15
CA LEU A 85 8.00 14.22 -7.09
C LEU A 85 9.01 13.10 -7.35
N THR A 86 9.69 12.63 -6.29
CA THR A 86 10.48 11.40 -6.40
C THR A 86 9.58 10.19 -6.66
N LEU A 87 10.16 9.06 -7.06
CA LEU A 87 9.44 7.80 -7.23
C LEU A 87 8.62 7.43 -5.98
N GLU A 88 9.26 7.47 -4.81
CA GLU A 88 8.62 7.15 -3.54
C GLU A 88 7.43 8.08 -3.24
N GLN A 89 7.62 9.39 -3.46
CA GLN A 89 6.55 10.37 -3.28
C GLN A 89 5.40 10.14 -4.25
N SER A 90 5.71 9.78 -5.49
CA SER A 90 4.74 9.47 -6.54
C SER A 90 3.91 8.23 -6.17
N ILE A 91 4.55 7.15 -5.73
CA ILE A 91 3.88 5.93 -5.24
C ILE A 91 2.99 6.29 -4.03
N LYS A 92 3.52 6.99 -3.03
CA LYS A 92 2.74 7.43 -1.86
C LYS A 92 1.51 8.26 -2.27
N LYS A 93 1.65 9.14 -3.25
CA LYS A 93 0.55 9.94 -3.80
C LYS A 93 -0.51 9.06 -4.46
N ILE A 94 -0.10 8.11 -5.31
CA ILE A 94 -1.01 7.13 -5.93
C ILE A 94 -1.79 6.34 -4.87
N MET A 95 -1.11 5.82 -3.84
CA MET A 95 -1.74 5.04 -2.77
C MET A 95 -2.77 5.85 -1.98
N ARG A 96 -2.47 7.13 -1.72
CA ARG A 96 -3.40 8.05 -1.02
C ARG A 96 -4.66 8.33 -1.85
N LEU A 97 -4.50 8.62 -3.15
CA LEU A 97 -5.64 8.92 -4.04
C LEU A 97 -6.56 7.70 -4.24
N THR A 98 -5.98 6.50 -4.24
CA THR A 98 -6.68 5.23 -4.51
C THR A 98 -7.11 4.49 -3.24
N ASN A 99 -6.86 5.07 -2.07
CA ASN A 99 -7.13 4.49 -0.75
C ASN A 99 -6.56 3.07 -0.54
N LEU A 100 -5.45 2.74 -1.21
CA LEU A 100 -4.79 1.44 -1.09
C LEU A 100 -3.89 1.36 0.13
N SER A 101 -3.74 0.15 0.68
CA SER A 101 -2.71 -0.14 1.66
C SER A 101 -1.44 -0.59 0.93
N HIS A 102 -0.27 -0.20 1.43
CA HIS A 102 1.00 -0.58 0.81
C HIS A 102 2.08 -0.82 1.86
N VAL A 103 3.06 -1.65 1.49
CA VAL A 103 4.32 -1.84 2.19
C VAL A 103 5.45 -1.62 1.19
N MET A 104 6.40 -0.75 1.53
CA MET A 104 7.61 -0.51 0.75
C MET A 104 8.81 -1.03 1.52
N ILE A 105 9.59 -1.89 0.87
CA ILE A 105 10.88 -2.37 1.36
C ILE A 105 11.95 -1.59 0.61
N LEU A 106 12.79 -0.88 1.35
CA LEU A 106 13.86 -0.04 0.83
C LEU A 106 15.20 -0.71 1.10
N ASP A 107 16.07 -0.72 0.09
CA ASP A 107 17.47 -1.07 0.26
C ASP A 107 18.29 0.21 0.38
N VAL A 108 19.33 0.16 1.21
CA VAL A 108 20.31 1.23 1.34
C VAL A 108 21.46 0.92 0.39
N GLU A 109 21.60 1.72 -0.66
CA GLU A 109 22.71 1.61 -1.60
C GLU A 109 23.72 2.72 -1.28
N GLY A 110 24.91 2.34 -0.80
CA GLY A 110 25.99 3.27 -0.49
C GLY A 110 26.83 2.90 0.75
N GLN A 111 28.09 3.34 0.76
CA GLN A 111 28.90 3.37 1.98
C GLN A 111 28.37 4.46 2.93
N PRO A 112 28.48 4.30 4.25
CA PRO A 112 27.88 5.21 5.23
C PRO A 112 28.37 6.67 5.16
N GLU A 113 29.43 6.95 4.42
CA GLU A 113 29.99 8.30 4.27
C GLU A 113 29.42 9.07 3.07
N ASP A 114 28.84 8.38 2.08
CA ASP A 114 28.09 9.00 1.00
C ASP A 114 26.61 9.05 1.39
N LYS A 115 25.90 10.11 0.99
CA LYS A 115 24.45 10.24 1.21
C LYS A 115 23.75 8.94 0.82
N ALA A 116 23.27 8.19 1.82
CA ALA A 116 22.56 6.94 1.63
C ALA A 116 21.43 7.15 0.61
N LEU A 117 21.55 6.49 -0.55
CA LEU A 117 20.51 6.48 -1.56
C LEU A 117 19.59 5.30 -1.24
N TYR A 118 18.37 5.62 -0.84
CA TYR A 118 17.35 4.61 -0.60
C TYR A 118 16.70 4.24 -1.94
N ARG A 119 16.84 2.97 -2.33
CA ARG A 119 16.19 2.43 -3.52
C ARG A 119 15.04 1.53 -3.11
N ILE A 120 13.90 1.66 -3.79
CA ILE A 120 12.78 0.75 -3.55
C ILE A 120 13.18 -0.62 -4.12
N ASN A 121 13.21 -1.64 -3.28
CA ASN A 121 13.47 -3.02 -3.70
C ASN A 121 12.15 -3.75 -3.99
N LYS A 122 11.18 -3.66 -3.06
CA LYS A 122 9.88 -4.32 -3.17
C LYS A 122 8.74 -3.41 -2.76
N LEU A 123 7.66 -3.42 -3.54
CA LEU A 123 6.38 -2.76 -3.26
C LEU A 123 5.28 -3.81 -3.22
N ILE A 124 4.60 -3.93 -2.07
CA ILE A 124 3.42 -4.77 -1.90
C ILE A 124 2.20 -3.86 -1.78
N VAL A 125 1.21 -4.06 -2.65
CA VAL A 125 -0.03 -3.25 -2.70
C VAL A 125 -1.22 -4.14 -2.39
N CYS A 126 -1.97 -3.78 -1.36
CA CYS A 126 -3.16 -4.51 -0.93
C CYS A 126 -4.39 -3.63 -1.16
N GLN A 127 -5.38 -4.18 -1.87
CA GLN A 127 -6.71 -3.58 -1.86
C GLN A 127 -7.23 -3.63 -0.42
N LYS A 128 -7.55 -2.47 0.17
CA LYS A 128 -8.26 -2.47 1.45
C LYS A 128 -9.54 -3.24 1.22
N GLY A 129 -9.64 -4.41 1.83
CA GLY A 129 -10.79 -5.28 1.68
C GLY A 129 -12.03 -4.42 1.84
N LYS A 130 -12.95 -4.51 0.87
CA LYS A 130 -14.33 -4.11 1.11
C LYS A 130 -14.66 -4.82 2.41
N LYS A 131 -14.67 -4.12 3.55
CA LYS A 131 -15.13 -4.70 4.81
C LYS A 131 -16.43 -5.33 4.38
N ALA A 132 -16.49 -6.65 4.36
CA ALA A 132 -17.73 -7.34 4.07
C ALA A 132 -18.66 -6.69 5.07
N ARG A 133 -19.53 -5.80 4.59
CA ARG A 133 -20.59 -5.24 5.39
C ARG A 133 -21.33 -6.53 5.66
N SER A 134 -21.05 -7.11 6.82
CA SER A 134 -21.90 -8.12 7.40
C SER A 134 -23.22 -7.39 7.43
N SER A 135 -24.03 -7.66 6.41
CA SER A 135 -25.44 -7.40 6.44
C SER A 135 -25.92 -8.33 7.54
N ARG A 136 -25.69 -7.89 8.78
CA ARG A 136 -26.48 -8.29 9.91
C ARG A 136 -27.84 -7.76 9.51
N THR A 137 -28.56 -8.63 8.80
CA THR A 137 -29.98 -8.56 8.56
C THR A 137 -30.57 -8.36 9.94
N HIS A 138 -30.77 -7.10 10.31
CA HIS A 138 -31.81 -6.77 11.25
C HIS A 138 -33.06 -7.28 10.58
N HIS A 139 -33.51 -8.45 11.01
CA HIS A 139 -34.87 -8.92 10.84
C HIS A 139 -35.77 -7.82 11.40
N THR A 140 -36.14 -6.87 10.56
CA THR A 140 -37.32 -6.05 10.79
C THR A 140 -38.49 -6.95 10.41
N PRO A 141 -39.38 -7.31 11.35
CA PRO A 141 -40.57 -8.07 11.01
C PRO A 141 -41.44 -7.23 10.05
N PRO A 142 -42.11 -7.86 9.08
CA PRO A 142 -42.88 -7.14 8.07
C PRO A 142 -44.07 -6.46 8.73
N VAL A 143 -44.04 -5.12 8.80
CA VAL A 143 -45.24 -4.32 9.07
C VAL A 143 -46.14 -4.46 7.86
N ARG A 144 -47.21 -5.22 8.08
CA ARG A 144 -48.29 -5.46 7.13
C ARG A 144 -49.18 -4.22 7.15
N GLU A 145 -48.96 -3.28 6.25
CA GLU A 145 -49.87 -2.14 6.09
C GLU A 145 -50.56 -2.10 4.73
N LYS A 146 -51.86 -1.85 4.84
CA LYS A 146 -52.90 -2.07 3.84
C LYS A 146 -52.97 -0.89 2.89
N ARG A 147 -53.27 -1.23 1.62
CA ARG A 147 -54.19 -0.54 0.70
C ARG A 147 -54.15 1.00 0.62
N ARG A 148 -53.81 1.45 -0.61
CA ARG A 148 -54.67 2.19 -1.55
C ARG A 148 -55.18 3.55 -1.06
N VAL A 149 -54.75 4.64 -1.69
CA VAL A 149 -55.60 5.50 -2.54
C VAL A 149 -54.70 6.36 -3.44
N GLU A 150 -55.10 6.38 -4.70
CA GLU A 150 -54.62 7.18 -5.80
C GLU A 150 -55.32 8.55 -5.79
N LYS A 151 -54.59 9.66 -5.89
CA LYS A 151 -55.09 10.93 -6.47
C LYS A 151 -53.96 11.91 -6.83
N LYS A 152 -53.83 12.15 -8.14
CA LYS A 152 -53.23 13.33 -8.81
C LYS A 152 -54.23 14.52 -8.74
N PRO A 153 -53.92 15.74 -9.25
CA PRO A 153 -52.77 16.63 -9.06
C PRO A 153 -53.23 18.09 -8.74
N SER A 154 -52.29 19.04 -8.84
CA SER A 154 -52.45 20.49 -9.15
C SER A 154 -52.21 21.47 -7.96
N PRO A 155 -52.05 22.79 -8.22
CA PRO A 155 -50.74 23.45 -8.37
C PRO A 155 -50.61 24.72 -7.51
N ASP A 156 -49.45 25.40 -7.63
CA ASP A 156 -49.18 26.80 -7.28
C ASP A 156 -49.45 27.26 -5.83
N ASP A 157 -48.38 27.53 -5.08
CA ASP A 157 -48.34 28.78 -4.31
C ASP A 157 -46.90 29.21 -4.01
N GLU A 158 -46.61 30.45 -4.40
CA GLU A 158 -45.40 31.19 -4.04
C GLU A 158 -45.52 31.63 -2.58
N GLY A 159 -44.44 31.50 -1.82
CA GLY A 159 -44.43 31.93 -0.43
C GLY A 159 -43.02 31.91 0.13
N GLU A 160 -42.33 33.04 -0.05
CA GLU A 160 -41.15 33.41 0.74
C GLU A 160 -41.49 33.34 2.23
N GLU A 161 -40.74 32.58 3.04
CA GLU A 161 -40.49 32.97 4.44
C GLU A 161 -39.11 32.47 4.92
N ALA A 162 -38.42 33.39 5.58
CA ALA A 162 -37.11 33.28 6.17
C ALA A 162 -37.12 32.42 7.44
N ILE A 163 -36.19 31.46 7.57
CA ILE A 163 -35.90 30.74 8.82
C ILE A 163 -34.39 30.42 8.81
N SER A 164 -33.59 31.21 9.54
CA SER A 164 -33.17 31.04 10.93
C SER A 164 -31.89 30.21 11.08
N SER A 165 -30.96 30.78 11.84
CA SER A 165 -29.59 30.33 12.08
C SER A 165 -29.50 28.91 12.65
N PRO A 166 -28.43 28.16 12.33
CA PRO A 166 -28.15 26.89 12.99
C PRO A 166 -27.63 27.11 14.42
N PRO A 167 -28.06 26.30 15.41
CA PRO A 167 -27.54 26.36 16.77
C PRO A 167 -26.14 25.73 16.85
N GLU A 168 -25.28 26.34 17.66
CA GLU A 168 -23.98 25.80 18.05
C GLU A 168 -24.13 24.46 18.79
N PRO A 169 -23.42 23.40 18.36
CA PRO A 169 -23.37 22.17 19.14
C PRO A 169 -22.41 22.34 20.32
N SER A 170 -22.99 22.42 21.51
CA SER A 170 -22.33 22.24 22.80
C SER A 170 -21.50 20.95 22.81
N GLY A 171 -20.17 21.11 22.86
CA GLY A 171 -19.21 20.01 22.91
C GLY A 171 -19.11 19.42 24.32
N ALA A 172 -19.78 18.29 24.56
CA ALA A 172 -19.44 17.42 25.67
C ALA A 172 -18.15 16.63 25.35
N PRO A 173 -17.23 16.43 26.32
CA PRO A 173 -16.01 15.65 26.11
C PRO A 173 -16.35 14.18 25.83
N ARG A 174 -16.09 13.72 24.60
CA ARG A 174 -16.12 12.29 24.27
C ARG A 174 -14.93 11.61 24.94
N GLU A 175 -15.19 10.85 26.00
CA GLU A 175 -14.25 9.89 26.55
C GLU A 175 -13.86 8.88 25.47
N ARG A 176 -12.56 8.83 25.15
CA ARG A 176 -12.01 7.86 24.19
C ARG A 176 -12.10 6.46 24.82
N PRO A 177 -12.71 5.47 24.14
CA PRO A 177 -12.69 4.10 24.62
C PRO A 177 -11.25 3.57 24.65
N LYS A 178 -10.82 3.08 25.82
CA LYS A 178 -9.57 2.32 25.98
C LYS A 178 -9.60 1.12 25.03
N ALA A 179 -8.76 1.16 24.01
CA ALA A 179 -8.57 0.02 23.12
C ALA A 179 -7.96 -1.13 23.92
N THR A 180 -8.67 -2.25 24.00
CA THR A 180 -8.12 -3.50 24.48
C THR A 180 -7.06 -4.01 23.50
N PRO A 181 -5.88 -4.44 23.98
CA PRO A 181 -4.84 -4.97 23.11
C PRO A 181 -5.35 -6.24 22.43
N ARG A 182 -5.44 -6.20 21.10
CA ARG A 182 -5.65 -7.40 20.30
C ARG A 182 -4.37 -8.20 20.35
N LYS A 183 -4.41 -9.40 20.94
CA LYS A 183 -3.35 -10.41 20.77
C LYS A 183 -3.20 -10.69 19.28
N SER A 184 -2.14 -10.16 18.67
CA SER A 184 -1.59 -10.71 17.43
C SER A 184 -0.53 -11.72 17.84
N GLU A 185 -0.78 -13.00 17.59
CA GLU A 185 0.29 -14.01 17.59
C GLU A 185 1.23 -13.66 16.44
N VAL A 186 2.38 -13.11 16.79
CA VAL A 186 3.50 -12.95 15.88
C VAL A 186 4.44 -14.12 16.19
N GLU A 187 4.54 -15.05 15.27
CA GLU A 187 5.52 -16.14 15.37
C GLU A 187 6.90 -15.56 15.01
N PHE A 188 7.84 -15.63 15.96
CA PHE A 188 9.22 -15.19 15.75
C PHE A 188 10.04 -16.37 15.22
N GLU A 189 10.51 -16.28 13.98
CA GLU A 189 11.41 -17.28 13.37
C GLU A 189 12.86 -17.02 13.83
N GLY A 190 13.21 -17.40 15.06
CA GLY A 190 14.58 -17.26 15.58
C GLY A 190 14.81 -18.04 16.86
N SER A 191 16.08 -18.14 17.28
CA SER A 191 16.39 -18.78 18.57
C SER A 191 15.93 -17.89 19.74
N PRO A 192 15.64 -18.46 20.92
CA PRO A 192 15.30 -17.68 22.11
C PRO A 192 16.36 -16.63 22.48
N GLU A 193 17.62 -16.92 22.17
CA GLU A 193 18.76 -16.03 22.35
C GLU A 193 18.70 -14.82 21.42
N ASP A 194 18.31 -15.03 20.15
CA ASP A 194 18.12 -13.95 19.18
C ASP A 194 17.00 -13.00 19.61
N LEU A 195 15.91 -13.56 20.15
CA LEU A 195 14.80 -12.77 20.66
C LEU A 195 15.23 -11.89 21.84
N LYS A 196 16.07 -12.42 22.74
CA LYS A 196 16.61 -11.65 23.87
C LYS A 196 17.50 -10.50 23.38
N GLY A 197 18.37 -10.76 22.40
CA GLY A 197 19.20 -9.73 21.77
C GLY A 197 18.37 -8.62 21.14
N TYR A 198 17.31 -8.99 20.41
CA TYR A 198 16.39 -8.03 19.79
C TYR A 198 15.65 -7.16 20.81
N VAL A 199 15.17 -7.74 21.91
CA VAL A 199 14.48 -7.01 22.97
C VAL A 199 15.44 -6.05 23.70
N GLU A 200 16.70 -6.44 23.90
CA GLU A 200 17.74 -5.56 24.46
C GLU A 200 18.06 -4.38 23.54
N GLU A 201 18.15 -4.62 22.22
CA GLU A 201 18.36 -3.57 21.21
C GLU A 201 17.19 -2.58 21.20
N MET A 202 15.95 -3.06 21.24
CA MET A 202 14.75 -2.19 21.33
C MET A 202 14.75 -1.31 22.59
N SER A 203 15.22 -1.83 23.73
CA SER A 203 15.37 -1.07 24.98
C SER A 203 16.45 0.00 24.85
N ARG A 204 17.61 -0.36 24.27
CA ARG A 204 18.73 0.56 24.03
C ARG A 204 18.36 1.72 23.10
N GLU A 205 17.51 1.46 22.11
CA GLU A 205 16.97 2.47 21.20
C GLU A 205 15.82 3.30 21.80
N GLY A 206 15.36 2.98 23.01
CA GLY A 206 14.22 3.65 23.65
C GLY A 206 12.88 3.38 22.96
N ARG A 207 12.76 2.27 22.20
CA ARG A 207 11.50 1.85 21.57
C ARG A 207 10.52 1.22 22.57
N ILE A 208 11.05 0.69 23.67
CA ILE A 208 10.29 0.13 24.79
C ILE A 208 10.80 0.71 26.10
N SER A 209 9.92 0.81 27.10
CA SER A 209 10.31 1.27 28.43
C SER A 209 11.06 0.18 29.21
N PRO A 210 11.83 0.54 30.27
CA PRO A 210 12.45 -0.44 31.15
C PRO A 210 11.44 -1.42 31.77
N GLU A 211 10.23 -0.96 32.09
CA GLU A 211 9.17 -1.81 32.64
C GLU A 211 8.62 -2.80 31.60
N GLU A 212 8.46 -2.36 30.34
CA GLU A 212 8.06 -3.22 29.23
C GLU A 212 9.11 -4.30 28.94
N TYR A 213 10.40 -3.94 29.03
CA TYR A 213 11.50 -4.88 28.89
C TYR A 213 11.44 -6.01 29.93
N GLU A 214 11.30 -5.68 31.21
CA GLU A 214 11.19 -6.69 32.29
C GLU A 214 9.96 -7.59 32.11
N MET A 215 8.81 -7.02 31.72
CA MET A 215 7.61 -7.81 31.43
C MET A 215 7.81 -8.82 30.29
N ILE A 216 8.54 -8.45 29.24
CA ILE A 216 8.82 -9.34 28.11
C ILE A 216 9.76 -10.48 28.55
N LEU A 217 10.80 -10.17 29.34
CA LEU A 217 11.69 -11.19 29.88
C LEU A 217 10.95 -12.18 30.80
N GLU A 218 10.07 -11.71 31.68
CA GLU A 218 9.30 -12.57 32.57
C GLU A 218 8.36 -13.51 31.78
N GLN A 219 7.75 -13.02 30.69
CA GLN A 219 6.93 -13.87 29.81
C GLN A 219 7.75 -14.93 29.07
N MET A 220 8.97 -14.61 28.66
CA MET A 220 9.89 -15.56 28.01
C MET A 220 10.33 -16.67 28.96
N GLU A 221 10.56 -16.36 30.23
CA GLU A 221 10.95 -17.35 31.25
C GLU A 221 9.76 -18.16 31.78
N GLY A 222 8.60 -17.52 31.91
CA GLY A 222 7.36 -18.13 32.42
C GLY A 222 6.71 -19.17 31.50
N GLY A 223 7.06 -19.17 30.21
CA GLY A 223 6.55 -20.13 29.22
C GLY A 223 7.18 -21.54 29.26
N LYS A 224 8.12 -21.80 30.17
CA LYS A 224 8.84 -23.10 30.29
C LYS A 224 8.20 -24.11 31.26
N LYS A 225 6.95 -23.91 31.69
CA LYS A 225 6.24 -24.84 32.59
C LYS A 225 5.31 -25.80 31.85
#